data_AF-A0A2Z5QVC1-F1
#
_entry.id   AF-A0A2Z5QVC1-F1
#
_cell.length_a   1.000
_cell.length_b   1.000
_cell.length_c   1.000
_cell.angle_alpha   90.00
_cell.angle_beta   90.00
_cell.angle_gamma   90.00
#
_symmetry.space_group_name_H-M   'P 1'
#
loop_
_entity.id
_entity.type
_entity.pdbx_description
1 polymer ?
#
loop_
_entity_poly.entity_id
_entity_poly.type
_entity_poly.pdbx_seq_one_letter_code
_entity_poly.pdbx_strand_id
1 'polypeptide(L)'
;MPLYFELDGTFPNHPANPLEPANLVDLQKAVVEHGADIGLAFDGDADRCFVIDEKGNAVTPSAITALVAEREIARAKAEGNEQPVIIYNLITSKAVPELVEKLGGRAVKTRVGHSFIKAVMAEESGIFGGEHSAHYYFKDFFNADTGMLAAMHVLAALGGGHQALSEISASYSPMWHPVRSTPRLRTRQPLWTVYARTTLARP
;
A
#
# COMPACT_ATOMS: atom_id res chain seq x y z
N MET A 1 -1.66 16.87 -3.02
CA MET A 1 -2.81 17.76 -2.71
C MET A 1 -3.31 17.39 -1.33
N PRO A 2 -3.48 18.33 -0.38
CA PRO A 2 -3.96 18.01 0.95
C PRO A 2 -5.48 17.75 0.95
N LEU A 3 -5.92 16.79 1.75
CA LEU A 3 -7.33 16.51 2.03
C LEU A 3 -7.49 16.37 3.55
N TYR A 4 -8.27 17.25 4.18
CA TYR A 4 -8.50 17.27 5.63
C TYR A 4 -7.23 17.43 6.50
N PHE A 5 -6.31 18.33 6.11
CA PHE A 5 -5.04 18.56 6.82
C PHE A 5 -5.14 19.49 8.03
N GLU A 6 -6.28 20.17 8.21
CA GLU A 6 -6.49 21.02 9.38
C GLU A 6 -6.65 20.17 10.64
N LEU A 7 -5.91 20.52 11.71
CA LEU A 7 -5.93 19.78 12.96
C LEU A 7 -7.21 20.07 13.75
N ASP A 8 -8.20 19.17 13.65
CA ASP A 8 -9.46 19.25 14.38
C ASP A 8 -9.84 17.90 15.01
N GLY A 9 -9.70 17.81 16.34
CA GLY A 9 -10.00 16.61 17.13
C GLY A 9 -11.49 16.23 17.23
N THR A 10 -12.38 17.04 16.66
CA THR A 10 -13.81 16.69 16.53
C THR A 10 -14.09 15.81 15.30
N PHE A 11 -13.10 15.62 14.42
CA PHE A 11 -13.20 14.85 13.17
C PHE A 11 -14.43 15.24 12.33
N PRO A 12 -14.54 16.51 11.88
CA PRO A 12 -15.77 17.04 11.29
C PRO A 12 -16.13 16.43 9.92
N ASN A 13 -15.20 15.75 9.26
CA ASN A 13 -15.39 15.14 7.94
C ASN A 13 -15.81 13.67 8.08
N HIS A 14 -14.92 12.85 8.65
CA HIS A 14 -15.15 11.45 9.00
C HIS A 14 -14.14 11.05 10.09
N PRO A 15 -14.36 9.94 10.83
CA PRO A 15 -13.34 9.43 11.76
C PRO A 15 -12.00 9.18 11.06
N ALA A 16 -10.89 9.46 11.73
CA ALA A 16 -9.55 9.12 11.24
C ALA A 16 -9.24 7.62 11.39
N ASN A 17 -10.08 6.77 10.78
CA ASN A 17 -9.93 5.33 10.75
C ASN A 17 -10.04 4.82 9.29
N PRO A 18 -8.94 4.83 8.53
CA PRO A 18 -8.92 4.39 7.13
C PRO A 18 -9.13 2.87 6.94
N LEU A 19 -9.22 2.09 8.02
CA LEU A 19 -9.65 0.69 7.95
C LEU A 19 -11.12 0.57 7.52
N GLU A 20 -11.95 1.56 7.83
CA GLU A 20 -13.34 1.61 7.39
C GLU A 20 -13.44 2.12 5.95
N PRO A 21 -13.97 1.33 4.98
CA PRO A 21 -14.01 1.73 3.59
C PRO A 21 -14.76 3.05 3.34
N ALA A 22 -15.75 3.38 4.18
CA ALA A 22 -16.49 4.64 4.10
C ALA A 22 -15.58 5.88 4.28
N ASN A 23 -14.52 5.76 5.07
CA ASN A 23 -13.57 6.85 5.35
C ASN A 23 -12.53 7.04 4.24
N LEU A 24 -12.51 6.19 3.21
CA LEU A 24 -11.62 6.31 2.06
C LEU A 24 -12.31 6.94 0.84
N VAL A 25 -13.65 7.02 0.84
CA VAL A 25 -14.45 7.41 -0.34
C VAL A 25 -14.03 8.77 -0.90
N ASP A 26 -13.76 9.75 -0.04
CA ASP A 26 -13.40 11.09 -0.49
C ASP A 26 -11.99 11.15 -1.06
N LEU A 27 -11.04 10.40 -0.48
CA LEU A 27 -9.70 10.23 -1.05
C LEU A 27 -9.78 9.51 -2.42
N GLN A 28 -10.57 8.45 -2.53
CA GLN A 28 -10.75 7.71 -3.77
C GLN A 28 -11.31 8.59 -4.90
N LYS A 29 -12.32 9.42 -4.59
CA LYS A 29 -12.85 10.41 -5.54
C LYS A 29 -11.79 11.43 -5.92
N ALA A 30 -11.11 12.03 -4.93
CA ALA A 30 -10.10 13.05 -5.18
C ALA A 30 -8.96 12.53 -6.07
N VAL A 31 -8.52 11.28 -5.89
CA VAL A 31 -7.51 10.67 -6.76
C VAL A 31 -7.97 10.63 -8.21
N VAL A 32 -9.20 10.15 -8.46
CA VAL A 32 -9.75 10.04 -9.82
C VAL A 32 -10.05 11.41 -10.43
N GLU A 33 -10.65 12.32 -9.66
CA GLU A 33 -11.03 13.67 -10.10
C GLU A 33 -9.81 14.51 -10.49
N HIS A 34 -8.69 14.35 -9.78
CA HIS A 34 -7.46 15.09 -10.04
C HIS A 34 -6.48 14.34 -10.94
N GLY A 35 -6.76 13.09 -11.32
CA GLY A 35 -5.83 12.26 -12.07
C GLY A 35 -4.51 12.03 -11.33
N ALA A 36 -4.57 11.86 -10.00
CA ALA A 36 -3.39 11.65 -9.17
C ALA A 36 -2.87 10.21 -9.32
N ASP A 37 -1.54 10.04 -9.25
CA ASP A 37 -0.91 8.71 -9.36
C ASP A 37 -1.11 7.83 -8.10
N ILE A 38 -1.41 8.46 -6.97
CA ILE A 38 -1.55 7.79 -5.66
C ILE A 38 -2.37 8.66 -4.69
N GLY A 39 -3.16 8.00 -3.83
CA GLY A 39 -3.72 8.57 -2.61
C GLY A 39 -3.14 7.88 -1.37
N LEU A 40 -2.89 8.65 -0.31
CA LEU A 40 -2.39 8.16 0.98
C LEU A 40 -3.34 8.62 2.09
N ALA A 41 -3.82 7.67 2.90
CA ALA A 41 -4.62 7.94 4.08
C ALA A 41 -3.93 7.40 5.33
N PHE A 42 -3.85 8.23 6.35
CA PHE A 42 -3.30 7.90 7.67
C PHE A 42 -4.43 7.87 8.69
N ASP A 43 -4.26 7.10 9.77
CA ASP A 43 -5.13 7.19 10.93
C ASP A 43 -4.68 8.30 11.88
N GLY A 44 -5.38 8.45 13.02
CA GLY A 44 -5.26 9.63 13.88
C GLY A 44 -3.85 9.95 14.40
N ASP A 45 -3.00 8.95 14.61
CA ASP A 45 -1.60 9.10 15.04
C ASP A 45 -0.58 8.68 13.96
N ALA A 46 -1.07 8.36 12.76
CA ALA A 46 -0.31 8.04 11.55
C ALA A 46 0.62 6.82 11.66
N ASP A 47 0.33 5.88 12.57
CA ASP A 47 1.03 4.60 12.64
C ASP A 47 0.56 3.61 11.54
N ARG A 48 -0.62 3.86 10.95
CA ARG A 48 -1.16 3.14 9.78
C ARG A 48 -1.12 3.97 8.51
N CYS A 49 -0.91 3.31 7.37
CA CYS A 49 -1.03 3.92 6.05
C CYS A 49 -1.81 3.06 5.06
N PHE A 50 -2.88 3.63 4.52
CA PHE A 50 -3.70 3.04 3.47
C PHE A 50 -3.41 3.73 2.15
N VAL A 51 -3.39 2.95 1.08
CA VAL A 51 -2.94 3.38 -0.24
C VAL A 51 -4.07 3.22 -1.23
N ILE A 52 -4.30 4.27 -2.02
CA ILE A 52 -5.26 4.29 -3.14
C ILE A 52 -4.47 4.39 -4.44
N ASP A 53 -4.75 3.51 -5.40
CA ASP A 53 -4.16 3.55 -6.74
C ASP A 53 -4.74 4.66 -7.62
N GLU A 54 -4.12 4.90 -8.78
CA GLU A 54 -4.51 5.96 -9.71
C GLU A 54 -5.92 5.82 -10.30
N LYS A 55 -6.55 4.64 -10.10
CA LYS A 55 -7.91 4.33 -10.52
C LYS A 55 -8.93 4.50 -9.38
N GLY A 56 -8.48 4.96 -8.20
CA GLY A 56 -9.32 5.13 -7.02
C GLY A 56 -9.57 3.83 -6.25
N ASN A 57 -8.87 2.73 -6.54
CA ASN A 57 -9.03 1.48 -5.81
C ASN A 57 -8.09 1.44 -4.60
N ALA A 58 -8.59 0.90 -3.48
CA ALA A 58 -7.74 0.62 -2.34
C ALA A 58 -6.77 -0.53 -2.67
N VAL A 59 -5.48 -0.29 -2.46
CA VAL A 59 -4.45 -1.31 -2.50
C VAL A 59 -4.49 -2.07 -1.18
N THR A 60 -4.49 -3.41 -1.23
CA THR A 60 -4.60 -4.20 -0.01
C THR A 60 -3.36 -4.02 0.88
N PRO A 61 -3.50 -3.98 2.22
CA PRO A 61 -2.34 -3.90 3.11
C PRO A 61 -1.35 -5.05 2.93
N SER A 62 -1.83 -6.24 2.55
CA SER A 62 -0.93 -7.36 2.20
C SER A 62 -0.09 -7.10 0.94
N ALA A 63 -0.63 -6.40 -0.06
CA ALA A 63 0.14 -6.01 -1.24
C ALA A 63 1.22 -4.98 -0.90
N ILE A 64 0.90 -4.02 -0.01
CA ILE A 64 1.87 -3.06 0.50
C ILE A 64 2.94 -3.78 1.33
N THR A 65 2.57 -4.69 2.22
CA THR A 65 3.51 -5.52 2.98
C THR A 65 4.45 -6.30 2.05
N ALA A 66 3.94 -6.90 0.98
CA ALA A 66 4.75 -7.63 0.01
C ALA A 66 5.73 -6.71 -0.75
N LEU A 67 5.26 -5.54 -1.21
CA LEU A 67 6.09 -4.53 -1.87
C LEU A 67 7.21 -4.03 -0.96
N VAL A 68 6.89 -3.71 0.29
CA VAL A 68 7.89 -3.25 1.26
C VAL A 68 8.87 -4.38 1.58
N ALA A 69 8.38 -5.60 1.82
CA ALA A 69 9.21 -6.76 2.10
C ALA A 69 10.22 -7.03 0.97
N GLU A 70 9.82 -6.95 -0.30
CA GLU A 70 10.74 -7.11 -1.43
C GLU A 70 11.89 -6.09 -1.38
N ARG A 71 11.57 -4.82 -1.13
CA ARG A 71 12.57 -3.74 -1.03
C ARG A 71 13.48 -3.92 0.18
N GLU A 72 12.92 -4.30 1.33
CA GLU A 72 13.67 -4.52 2.57
C GLU A 72 14.60 -5.74 2.47
N ILE A 73 14.14 -6.83 1.85
CA ILE A 73 14.97 -8.01 1.56
C ILE A 73 16.13 -7.62 0.64
N ALA A 74 15.86 -6.88 -0.43
CA ALA A 74 16.90 -6.43 -1.36
C ALA A 74 17.94 -5.54 -0.67
N ARG A 75 17.52 -4.58 0.16
CA ARG A 75 18.42 -3.74 0.97
C ARG A 75 19.27 -4.59 1.90
N ALA A 76 18.64 -5.43 2.72
CA ALA A 76 19.34 -6.23 3.71
C ALA A 76 20.35 -7.20 3.08
N LYS A 77 20.03 -7.80 1.92
CA LYS A 77 20.97 -8.63 1.17
C LYS A 77 22.17 -7.86 0.65
N ALA A 78 21.96 -6.64 0.16
CA ALA A 78 23.06 -5.76 -0.25
C ALA A 78 23.98 -5.39 0.92
N GLU A 79 23.45 -5.38 2.15
CA GLU A 79 24.18 -5.15 3.40
C GLU A 79 24.82 -6.44 3.98
N GLY A 80 24.69 -7.58 3.31
CA GLY A 80 25.30 -8.85 3.72
C GLY A 80 24.41 -9.74 4.60
N ASN A 81 23.12 -9.43 4.78
CA ASN A 81 22.19 -10.33 5.43
C ASN A 81 21.74 -11.43 4.47
N GLU A 82 22.24 -12.66 4.66
CA GLU A 82 21.98 -13.79 3.77
C GLU A 82 20.51 -14.25 3.76
N GLN A 83 19.83 -14.16 4.91
CA GLN A 83 18.44 -14.59 5.07
C GLN A 83 17.63 -13.56 5.88
N PRO A 84 17.20 -12.46 5.25
CA PRO A 84 16.42 -11.43 5.94
C PRO A 84 15.07 -11.97 6.43
N VAL A 85 14.66 -11.57 7.62
CA VAL A 85 13.48 -12.11 8.32
C VAL A 85 12.32 -11.12 8.22
N ILE A 86 11.17 -11.57 7.73
CA ILE A 86 9.95 -10.77 7.57
C ILE A 86 8.83 -11.35 8.43
N ILE A 87 8.21 -10.48 9.23
CA ILE A 87 7.14 -10.85 10.16
C ILE A 87 5.77 -10.52 9.56
N TYR A 88 4.80 -11.41 9.68
CA TYR A 88 3.43 -11.16 9.21
C TYR A 88 2.39 -11.79 10.13
N ASN A 89 1.22 -11.17 10.28
CA ASN A 89 0.16 -11.72 11.13
C ASN A 89 -0.70 -12.78 10.41
N LEU A 90 -1.44 -13.57 11.22
CA LEU A 90 -2.23 -14.73 10.78
C LEU A 90 -3.20 -14.47 9.61
N ILE A 91 -3.72 -13.25 9.48
CA ILE A 91 -4.76 -12.89 8.49
C ILE A 91 -4.20 -12.17 7.27
N THR A 92 -2.88 -12.03 7.17
CA THR A 92 -2.21 -11.51 5.97
C THR A 92 -2.30 -12.52 4.83
N SER A 93 -2.42 -12.03 3.59
CA SER A 93 -2.46 -12.88 2.38
C SER A 93 -1.26 -13.83 2.30
N LYS A 94 -1.48 -15.05 1.81
CA LYS A 94 -0.42 -16.04 1.54
C LYS A 94 0.63 -15.56 0.52
N ALA A 95 0.27 -14.57 -0.31
CA ALA A 95 1.20 -13.95 -1.24
C ALA A 95 2.43 -13.33 -0.55
N VAL A 96 2.29 -12.88 0.71
CA VAL A 96 3.41 -12.31 1.48
C VAL A 96 4.47 -13.37 1.81
N PRO A 97 4.16 -14.45 2.57
CA PRO A 97 5.17 -15.46 2.88
C PRO A 97 5.75 -16.13 1.62
N GLU A 98 4.93 -16.41 0.61
CA GLU A 98 5.39 -17.00 -0.65
C GLU A 98 6.40 -16.10 -1.37
N LEU A 99 6.17 -14.78 -1.41
CA LEU A 99 7.12 -13.83 -1.98
C LEU A 99 8.42 -13.78 -1.16
N VAL A 100 8.32 -13.69 0.15
CA VAL A 100 9.48 -13.63 1.04
C VAL A 100 10.39 -14.85 0.85
N GLU A 101 9.81 -16.05 0.85
CA GLU A 101 10.54 -17.30 0.62
C GLU A 101 11.16 -17.35 -0.78
N LYS A 102 10.41 -16.93 -1.82
CA LYS A 102 10.91 -16.85 -3.20
C LYS A 102 12.11 -15.91 -3.35
N LEU A 103 12.11 -14.80 -2.61
CA LEU A 103 13.22 -13.84 -2.58
C LEU A 103 14.38 -14.30 -1.69
N GLY A 104 14.30 -15.49 -1.09
CA GLY A 104 15.31 -16.06 -0.21
C GLY A 104 15.40 -15.36 1.14
N GLY A 105 14.30 -14.77 1.61
CA GLY A 105 14.11 -14.37 3.01
C GLY A 105 13.42 -15.49 3.81
N ARG A 106 13.22 -15.23 5.12
CA ARG A 106 12.49 -16.12 6.02
C ARG A 106 11.21 -15.44 6.49
N ALA A 107 10.06 -16.02 6.17
CA ALA A 107 8.77 -15.53 6.60
C ALA A 107 8.40 -16.11 7.98
N VAL A 108 8.06 -15.25 8.94
CA VAL A 108 7.66 -15.66 10.29
C VAL A 108 6.25 -15.16 10.59
N LYS A 109 5.38 -16.09 10.94
CA LYS A 109 3.97 -15.82 11.21
C LYS A 109 3.73 -15.52 12.68
N THR A 110 2.87 -14.55 12.97
CA THR A 110 2.45 -14.18 14.33
C THR A 110 0.92 -14.22 14.50
N ARG A 111 0.47 -14.11 15.75
CA ARG A 111 -0.94 -13.85 16.07
C ARG A 111 -1.26 -12.38 15.76
N VAL A 112 -2.53 -12.07 15.50
CA VAL A 112 -2.97 -10.69 15.26
C VAL A 112 -2.74 -9.81 16.49
N GLY A 113 -2.18 -8.61 16.29
CA GLY A 113 -2.01 -7.59 17.32
C GLY A 113 -0.61 -7.00 17.35
N HIS A 114 -0.54 -5.66 17.37
CA HIS A 114 0.69 -4.88 17.26
C HIS A 114 1.81 -5.30 18.24
N SER A 115 1.48 -5.56 19.51
CA SER A 115 2.44 -5.99 20.54
C SER A 115 3.12 -7.31 20.22
N PHE A 116 2.42 -8.24 19.54
CA PHE A 116 2.99 -9.52 19.16
C PHE A 116 4.01 -9.37 18.03
N ILE A 117 3.73 -8.51 17.03
CA ILE A 117 4.71 -8.26 15.97
C ILE A 117 5.99 -7.66 16.54
N LYS A 118 5.90 -6.64 17.41
CA LYS A 118 7.09 -6.02 18.01
C LYS A 118 7.93 -7.04 18.80
N ALA A 119 7.28 -7.90 19.58
CA ALA A 119 7.97 -8.95 20.34
C ALA A 119 8.65 -9.97 19.42
N VAL A 120 7.96 -10.46 18.39
CA VAL A 120 8.51 -11.44 17.46
C VAL A 120 9.61 -10.84 16.60
N MET A 121 9.51 -9.57 16.17
CA MET A 121 10.61 -8.89 15.47
C MET A 121 11.88 -8.85 16.32
N ALA A 122 11.75 -8.57 17.63
CA ALA A 122 12.89 -8.58 18.54
C ALA A 122 13.48 -9.99 18.71
N GLU A 123 12.64 -11.01 18.92
CA GLU A 123 13.05 -12.41 19.11
C GLU A 123 13.74 -12.98 17.85
N GLU A 124 13.17 -12.71 16.68
CA GLU A 124 13.58 -13.32 15.41
C GLU A 124 14.58 -12.47 14.62
N SER A 125 15.00 -11.32 15.18
CA SER A 125 15.78 -10.31 14.47
C SER A 125 15.12 -9.88 13.15
N GLY A 126 13.79 -9.75 13.16
CA GLY A 126 12.96 -9.32 12.04
C GLY A 126 13.39 -7.96 11.51
N ILE A 127 13.57 -7.83 10.19
CA ILE A 127 13.94 -6.56 9.56
C ILE A 127 12.71 -5.70 9.24
N PHE A 128 11.58 -6.35 9.00
CA PHE A 128 10.31 -5.72 8.66
C PHE A 128 9.14 -6.57 9.13
N GLY A 129 8.04 -5.93 9.52
CA GLY A 129 6.78 -6.58 9.86
C GLY A 129 5.60 -5.89 9.20
N GLY A 130 4.57 -6.64 8.82
CA GLY A 130 3.34 -6.06 8.27
C GLY A 130 2.08 -6.76 8.75
N GLU A 131 1.01 -5.98 8.93
CA GLU A 131 -0.31 -6.48 9.32
C GLU A 131 -1.40 -6.15 8.29
N HIS A 132 -2.47 -6.95 8.31
CA HIS A 132 -3.68 -6.65 7.54
C HIS A 132 -4.35 -5.33 7.94
N SER A 133 -4.13 -4.84 9.16
CA SER A 133 -4.62 -3.56 9.65
C SER A 133 -3.82 -2.35 9.13
N ALA A 134 -2.82 -2.57 8.25
CA ALA A 134 -1.94 -1.56 7.70
C ALA A 134 -0.97 -0.90 8.70
N HIS A 135 -0.65 -1.61 9.80
CA HIS A 135 0.56 -1.32 10.57
C HIS A 135 1.77 -1.95 9.87
N TYR A 136 2.85 -1.18 9.77
CA TYR A 136 4.10 -1.59 9.12
C TYR A 136 5.28 -1.24 10.01
N TYR A 137 6.07 -2.24 10.37
CA TYR A 137 7.09 -2.18 11.40
C TYR A 137 8.48 -2.26 10.77
N PHE A 138 9.41 -1.40 11.19
CA PHE A 138 10.74 -1.34 10.61
C PHE A 138 11.81 -1.51 11.68
N LYS A 139 12.79 -2.39 11.44
CA LYS A 139 13.90 -2.61 12.38
C LYS A 139 14.68 -1.34 12.68
N ASP A 140 14.98 -0.57 11.64
CA ASP A 140 15.73 0.69 11.74
C ASP A 140 14.89 1.85 12.31
N PHE A 141 13.61 1.59 12.58
CA PHE A 141 12.71 2.47 13.33
C PHE A 141 12.35 1.83 14.68
N PHE A 142 13.32 1.19 15.35
CA PHE A 142 13.19 0.60 16.68
C PHE A 142 12.09 -0.47 16.79
N ASN A 143 11.82 -1.21 15.71
CA ASN A 143 10.69 -2.15 15.57
C ASN A 143 9.32 -1.49 15.81
N ALA A 144 9.23 -0.16 15.71
CA ALA A 144 7.96 0.55 15.79
C ALA A 144 7.25 0.56 14.44
N ASP A 145 5.93 0.63 14.52
CA ASP A 145 5.05 0.86 13.39
C ASP A 145 5.09 2.32 12.95
N THR A 146 5.02 2.53 11.64
CA THR A 146 4.87 3.85 11.05
C THR A 146 4.27 3.76 9.65
N GLY A 147 3.15 4.46 9.46
CA GLY A 147 2.56 4.62 8.14
C GLY A 147 3.44 5.43 7.20
N MET A 148 4.24 6.36 7.74
CA MET A 148 5.05 7.28 6.94
C MET A 148 6.16 6.57 6.17
N LEU A 149 6.91 5.66 6.81
CA LEU A 149 7.94 4.89 6.08
C LEU A 149 7.29 3.97 5.04
N ALA A 150 6.16 3.33 5.35
CA ALA A 150 5.42 2.55 4.37
C ALA A 150 5.01 3.39 3.15
N ALA A 151 4.50 4.62 3.36
CA ALA A 151 4.21 5.55 2.29
C ALA A 151 5.45 5.90 1.46
N MET A 152 6.61 6.13 2.10
CA MET A 152 7.88 6.40 1.41
C MET A 152 8.33 5.21 0.55
N HIS A 153 8.14 3.97 1.00
CA HIS A 153 8.43 2.78 0.20
C HIS A 153 7.57 2.71 -1.06
N VAL A 154 6.27 3.03 -0.95
CA VAL A 154 5.35 3.04 -2.10
C VAL A 154 5.71 4.16 -3.07
N LEU A 155 5.99 5.37 -2.57
CA LEU A 155 6.45 6.50 -3.39
C LEU A 155 7.76 6.18 -4.10
N ALA A 156 8.70 5.51 -3.43
CA ALA A 156 9.96 5.11 -4.04
C ALA A 156 9.79 3.99 -5.09
N ALA A 157 8.78 3.13 -4.94
CA ALA A 157 8.41 2.15 -5.96
C ALA A 157 7.81 2.82 -7.20
N LEU A 158 6.93 3.82 -7.01
CA LEU A 158 6.38 4.62 -8.10
C LEU A 158 7.44 5.44 -8.82
N GLY A 159 8.30 6.14 -8.08
CA GLY A 159 9.36 6.99 -8.65
C GLY A 159 10.49 6.22 -9.34
N GLY A 160 10.59 4.91 -9.12
CA GLY A 160 11.61 4.05 -9.73
C GLY A 160 11.26 3.55 -11.14
N GLY A 161 10.05 3.81 -11.65
CA GLY A 161 9.58 3.27 -12.93
C GLY A 161 8.53 4.14 -13.62
N HIS A 162 8.01 3.63 -14.75
CA HIS A 162 6.92 4.28 -15.52
C HIS A 162 5.58 3.53 -15.36
N GLN A 163 5.51 2.57 -14.44
CA GLN A 163 4.32 1.76 -14.22
C GLN A 163 3.35 2.46 -13.28
N ALA A 164 2.06 2.28 -13.53
CA ALA A 164 1.01 2.80 -12.66
C ALA A 164 0.92 2.01 -11.34
N LEU A 165 0.40 2.60 -10.27
CA LEU A 165 0.32 1.93 -8.96
C LEU A 165 -0.55 0.66 -9.01
N SER A 166 -1.62 0.68 -9.80
CA SER A 166 -2.47 -0.50 -10.01
C SER A 166 -1.72 -1.65 -10.70
N GLU A 167 -0.73 -1.37 -11.54
CA GLU A 167 0.12 -2.39 -12.19
C GLU A 167 1.15 -2.94 -11.21
N ILE A 168 1.80 -2.05 -10.44
CA ILE A 168 2.76 -2.44 -9.41
C ILE A 168 2.06 -3.30 -8.36
N SER A 169 0.93 -2.86 -7.82
CA SER A 169 0.21 -3.58 -6.76
C SER A 169 -0.37 -4.92 -7.22
N ALA A 170 -0.72 -5.06 -8.51
CA ALA A 170 -1.20 -6.32 -9.07
C ALA A 170 -0.17 -7.45 -9.02
N SER A 171 1.13 -7.16 -9.12
CA SER A 171 2.17 -8.21 -9.00
C SER A 171 2.24 -8.82 -7.61
N TYR A 172 1.74 -8.09 -6.59
CA TYR A 172 1.71 -8.52 -5.19
C TYR A 172 0.36 -9.09 -4.75
N SER A 173 -0.64 -9.05 -5.63
CA SER A 173 -2.01 -9.51 -5.35
C SER A 173 -2.51 -10.52 -6.38
N PRO A 174 -1.82 -11.66 -6.59
CA PRO A 174 -2.17 -12.62 -7.65
C PRO A 174 -3.58 -13.22 -7.53
N MET A 175 -4.20 -13.13 -6.35
CA MET A 175 -5.52 -13.72 -6.05
C MET A 175 -6.65 -12.68 -5.86
N TRP A 176 -6.37 -11.38 -5.93
CA TRP A 176 -7.40 -10.36 -5.77
C TRP A 176 -7.93 -9.89 -7.12
N HIS A 177 -9.13 -10.33 -7.48
CA HIS A 177 -9.93 -9.65 -8.48
C HIS A 177 -10.85 -8.65 -7.75
N PRO A 178 -10.80 -7.34 -8.04
CA PRO A 178 -11.87 -6.48 -7.60
C PRO A 178 -13.17 -7.03 -8.18
N VAL A 179 -14.21 -7.16 -7.33
CA VAL A 179 -15.57 -7.40 -7.81
C VAL A 179 -15.89 -6.25 -8.76
N ARG A 180 -15.78 -6.49 -10.07
CA ARG A 180 -16.25 -5.56 -11.07
C ARG A 180 -17.75 -5.43 -10.83
N SER A 181 -18.19 -4.29 -10.32
CA SER A 181 -19.58 -3.90 -10.50
C SER A 181 -19.83 -3.95 -12.00
N THR A 182 -20.67 -4.90 -12.42
CA THR A 182 -21.00 -5.09 -13.83
C THR A 182 -21.58 -3.77 -14.34
N PRO A 183 -21.01 -3.15 -15.39
CA PRO A 183 -21.71 -2.07 -16.05
C PRO A 183 -22.96 -2.70 -16.67
N ARG A 184 -24.15 -2.32 -16.18
CA ARG A 184 -25.39 -2.64 -16.87
C ARG A 184 -25.22 -2.21 -18.31
N LEU A 185 -25.32 -3.16 -19.24
CA LEU A 185 -25.36 -2.90 -20.67
C LEU A 185 -26.52 -1.93 -20.93
N ARG A 186 -26.20 -0.65 -21.08
CA ARG A 186 -27.11 0.31 -21.70
C ARG A 186 -26.77 0.33 -23.18
N THR A 187 -27.79 0.01 -23.96
CA THR A 187 -27.78 -0.12 -25.41
C THR A 187 -27.27 1.13 -26.12
N ARG A 188 -26.63 0.89 -27.27
CA ARG A 188 -25.94 1.82 -28.19
C ARG A 188 -26.78 3.05 -28.60
N GLN A 189 -26.13 4.21 -28.77
CA GLN A 189 -26.01 4.94 -30.06
C GLN A 189 -25.06 6.17 -29.95
N PRO A 190 -24.53 6.72 -31.08
CA PRO A 190 -23.19 7.34 -31.15
C PRO A 190 -23.23 8.86 -31.33
N LEU A 191 -22.31 9.62 -30.72
CA LEU A 191 -22.04 11.02 -31.09
C LEU A 191 -20.57 11.42 -30.79
N TRP A 192 -19.83 11.70 -31.87
CA TRP A 192 -18.65 12.58 -32.06
C TRP A 192 -17.51 12.58 -31.02
N THR A 193 -16.37 11.98 -31.40
CA THR A 193 -15.07 12.19 -30.76
C THR A 193 -14.30 13.29 -31.47
N VAL A 194 -13.93 14.35 -30.76
CA VAL A 194 -12.88 15.31 -31.17
C VAL A 194 -11.63 14.97 -30.37
N TYR A 195 -10.57 14.48 -31.03
CA TYR A 195 -9.24 14.35 -30.45
C TYR A 195 -8.44 15.61 -30.76
N ALA A 196 -8.00 16.35 -29.75
CA ALA A 196 -6.89 17.30 -29.87
C ALA A 196 -5.60 16.57 -29.45
N ARG A 197 -4.78 16.18 -30.43
CA ARG A 197 -3.38 15.77 -30.22
C ARG A 197 -2.55 17.04 -30.07
N THR A 198 -1.87 17.21 -28.95
CA THR A 198 -0.79 18.19 -28.82
C THR A 198 0.47 17.57 -29.42
N THR A 199 0.87 18.03 -30.59
CA THR A 199 2.20 17.78 -31.17
C THR A 199 3.23 18.56 -30.36
N LEU A 200 4.10 17.86 -29.63
CA LEU A 200 5.35 18.44 -29.14
C LEU A 200 6.38 18.33 -30.27
N ALA A 201 6.61 19.44 -30.97
CA ALA A 201 7.84 19.65 -31.71
C ALA A 201 8.97 19.94 -30.72
N ARG A 202 10.09 19.24 -30.88
CA ARG A 202 11.40 19.58 -30.31
C ARG A 202 12.45 19.42 -31.43
N PRO A 203 13.54 20.20 -31.36
CA PRO A 203 14.20 20.82 -32.51
C PRO A 203 14.89 19.86 -33.47
#